data_AF-B8EKI6-F1
#
_entry.id   AF-B8EKI6-F1
#
_cell.length_a   1.000
_cell.length_b   1.000
_cell.length_c   1.000
_cell.angle_alpha   90.00
_cell.angle_beta   90.00
_cell.angle_gamma   90.00
#
_symmetry.space_group_name_H-M   'P 1'
#
loop_
_entity.id
_entity.type
_entity.pdbx_description
1 polymer ?
#
loop_
_entity_poly.entity_id
_entity_poly.type
_entity_poly.pdbx_seq_one_letter_code
_entity_poly.pdbx_strand_id
1 'polypeptide(L)'
;MQRVDPSQLPGPALSAEQLRQVNDLSASLNARQALWLSGYFAGLEAALAQAGPALAAPPPAVAPTVASARTLTILYGSETGNSAALAKIAAAEAKALGLEASVVDMADYKPRRLKEEQDLLLVASTYGEGDPPQPAIGFFEFVEGRKAPSLAGLRFGVLALGDSTYEKYCEAGKRLDRRFEELGATRLLPRVDCDVDYDEAASAWTREALALLVADIGGQLAPGVGAAPLAEPQQSVHDKRNPFVARILDNLVLTGRGSSKETRHIEISLEGSGLTFEPGDALGVMARNNPAVVDRVLEALGLDGAAGVKVKDREARLALALEEHFEITTATPRFLEHWAGLSGADDLERLIGPERAEERAAFLREHHIIDVIRAFPTSEVTPESFVAGLRPLQPRLYSIASSLAANPDEAHLTVSTVRYMLHGEERCGVASGFFAKLAAPDTRAPVYVQSNPHFRLPADDVPIIMVGAGTGVAPYRAFMQEREARGASGRSWLFFGERNFVSDFLYQAEWQAYLKDKVLSRMEVAFSRDRWGKAYVQHRMLEQGRDLFDWLEGGAHFYVCGDAARLAPDVHETLIAIIETHGARSREAAEDYVRALQDGHRYQRDVY
;
A
#
# COMPACT_ATOMS: atom_id res chain seq x y z
N MET A 1 -65.36 -8.04 -14.52
CA MET A 1 -64.99 -8.18 -13.09
C MET A 1 -65.62 -7.02 -12.34
N GLN A 2 -66.53 -7.30 -11.41
CA GLN A 2 -67.11 -6.30 -10.51
C GLN A 2 -66.00 -5.65 -9.69
N ARG A 3 -65.96 -4.32 -9.62
CA ARG A 3 -65.08 -3.59 -8.69
C ARG A 3 -65.58 -3.89 -7.28
N VAL A 4 -64.74 -4.52 -6.47
CA VAL A 4 -65.02 -4.76 -5.05
C VAL A 4 -65.05 -3.40 -4.36
N ASP A 5 -66.13 -3.12 -3.63
CA ASP A 5 -66.28 -1.92 -2.81
C ASP A 5 -65.36 -2.05 -1.58
N PRO A 6 -64.34 -1.18 -1.42
CA PRO A 6 -63.39 -1.27 -0.32
C PRO A 6 -64.02 -1.10 1.07
N SER A 7 -65.25 -0.59 1.14
CA SER A 7 -65.99 -0.43 2.40
C SER A 7 -66.50 -1.75 3.01
N GLN A 8 -66.39 -2.87 2.28
CA GLN A 8 -66.86 -4.18 2.75
C GLN A 8 -65.74 -5.11 3.28
N LEU A 9 -64.49 -4.64 3.38
CA LEU A 9 -63.38 -5.43 3.94
C LEU A 9 -63.30 -5.26 5.47
N PRO A 10 -63.23 -6.34 6.27
CA PRO A 10 -63.14 -6.24 7.72
C PRO A 10 -61.72 -5.85 8.17
N GLY A 11 -61.56 -4.61 8.64
CA GLY A 11 -60.30 -4.03 9.13
C GLY A 11 -60.34 -2.49 9.04
N PRO A 12 -59.36 -1.75 9.60
CA PRO A 12 -59.33 -0.30 9.40
C PRO A 12 -59.20 -0.02 7.89
N ALA A 13 -60.23 0.55 7.30
CA ALA A 13 -60.27 0.85 5.88
C ALA A 13 -59.10 1.78 5.51
N LEU A 14 -58.58 1.61 4.28
CA LEU A 14 -57.55 2.49 3.72
C LEU A 14 -57.97 3.96 3.91
N SER A 15 -57.05 4.81 4.36
CA SER A 15 -57.32 6.24 4.47
C SER A 15 -57.65 6.83 3.09
N ALA A 16 -58.33 7.99 3.06
CA ALA A 16 -58.69 8.64 1.81
C ALA A 16 -57.47 8.92 0.90
N GLU A 17 -56.32 9.23 1.52
CA GLU A 17 -55.05 9.40 0.81
C GLU A 17 -54.54 8.09 0.19
N GLN A 18 -54.57 7.00 0.96
CA GLN A 18 -54.15 5.68 0.49
C GLN A 18 -55.06 5.16 -0.62
N LEU A 19 -56.38 5.39 -0.52
CA LEU A 19 -57.34 5.00 -1.55
C LEU A 19 -57.09 5.74 -2.87
N ARG A 20 -56.75 7.03 -2.80
CA ARG A 20 -56.39 7.85 -3.97
C ARG A 20 -55.12 7.31 -4.65
N GLN A 21 -54.07 7.04 -3.88
CA GLN A 21 -52.82 6.49 -4.41
C GLN A 21 -53.02 5.13 -5.08
N VAL A 22 -53.87 4.27 -4.50
CA VAL A 22 -54.23 2.97 -5.10
C VAL A 22 -54.98 3.16 -6.41
N ASN A 23 -55.92 4.11 -6.49
CA ASN A 23 -56.67 4.39 -7.70
C ASN A 23 -55.77 4.96 -8.82
N ASP A 24 -54.91 5.93 -8.50
CA ASP A 24 -53.98 6.53 -9.47
C ASP A 24 -52.99 5.49 -10.01
N LEU A 25 -52.45 4.66 -9.11
CA LEU A 25 -51.57 3.57 -9.50
C LEU A 25 -52.32 2.57 -10.39
N SER A 26 -53.53 2.14 -10.01
CA SER A 26 -54.32 1.17 -10.77
C SER A 26 -54.64 1.61 -12.20
N ALA A 27 -54.78 2.92 -12.44
CA ALA A 27 -55.04 3.48 -13.76
C ALA A 27 -53.82 3.44 -14.69
N SER A 28 -52.61 3.32 -14.13
CA SER A 28 -51.35 3.33 -14.88
C SER A 28 -50.74 1.94 -15.15
N LEU A 29 -51.33 0.88 -14.58
CA LEU A 29 -50.77 -0.48 -14.66
C LEU A 29 -51.28 -1.27 -15.87
N ASN A 30 -50.38 -2.07 -16.46
CA ASN A 30 -50.76 -3.15 -17.38
C ASN A 30 -51.00 -4.48 -16.62
N ALA A 31 -51.58 -5.47 -17.32
CA ALA A 31 -51.98 -6.75 -16.72
C ALA A 31 -50.84 -7.50 -16.03
N ARG A 32 -49.61 -7.43 -16.56
CA ARG A 32 -48.44 -8.13 -15.99
C ARG A 32 -47.93 -7.43 -14.74
N GLN A 33 -47.97 -6.09 -14.72
CA GLN A 33 -47.60 -5.30 -13.55
C GLN A 33 -48.62 -5.42 -12.42
N ALA A 34 -49.92 -5.45 -12.75
CA ALA A 34 -50.98 -5.71 -11.77
C ALA A 34 -50.84 -7.09 -11.12
N LEU A 35 -50.50 -8.12 -11.91
CA LEU A 35 -50.24 -9.47 -11.39
C LEU A 35 -49.01 -9.52 -10.47
N TRP A 36 -47.94 -8.83 -10.81
CA TRP A 36 -46.74 -8.74 -9.97
C TRP A 36 -47.02 -8.02 -8.64
N LEU A 37 -47.73 -6.89 -8.68
CA LEU A 37 -48.14 -6.14 -7.48
C LEU A 37 -49.04 -6.96 -6.55
N SER A 38 -49.94 -7.78 -7.12
CA SER A 38 -50.73 -8.72 -6.33
C SER A 38 -49.85 -9.72 -5.57
N GLY A 39 -48.78 -10.22 -6.19
CA GLY A 39 -47.82 -11.12 -5.53
C GLY A 39 -47.00 -10.42 -4.45
N TYR A 40 -46.59 -9.16 -4.69
CA TYR A 40 -45.86 -8.35 -3.73
C TYR A 40 -46.66 -8.09 -2.44
N PHE A 41 -47.93 -7.69 -2.55
CA PHE A 41 -48.77 -7.45 -1.38
C PHE A 41 -49.17 -8.73 -0.64
N ALA A 42 -49.35 -9.86 -1.34
CA ALA A 42 -49.53 -11.17 -0.69
C ALA A 42 -48.29 -11.56 0.14
N GLY A 43 -47.08 -11.23 -0.32
CA GLY A 43 -45.85 -11.42 0.44
C GLY A 43 -45.72 -10.47 1.65
N LEU A 44 -46.16 -9.22 1.50
CA LEU A 44 -46.15 -8.23 2.58
C LEU A 44 -47.13 -8.61 3.71
N GLU A 45 -48.29 -9.17 3.38
CA GLU A 45 -49.24 -9.73 4.35
C GLU A 45 -48.59 -10.86 5.16
N ALA A 46 -47.89 -11.78 4.51
CA ALA A 46 -47.19 -12.87 5.19
C ALA A 46 -46.09 -12.36 6.15
N ALA A 47 -45.43 -11.25 5.80
CA ALA A 47 -44.45 -10.60 6.66
C ALA A 47 -45.10 -9.87 7.86
N LEU A 48 -46.24 -9.22 7.65
CA LEU A 48 -46.97 -8.50 8.70
C LEU A 48 -47.73 -9.46 9.64
N ALA A 49 -48.19 -10.61 9.15
CA ALA A 49 -48.85 -11.65 9.95
C ALA A 49 -47.88 -12.40 10.88
N GLN A 50 -46.56 -12.34 10.64
CA GLN A 50 -45.54 -12.86 11.56
C GLN A 50 -45.26 -11.92 12.74
N ALA A 51 -45.75 -10.68 12.71
CA ALA A 51 -45.76 -9.77 13.86
C ALA A 51 -47.07 -9.94 14.65
N GLY A 52 -47.14 -11.00 15.46
CA GLY A 52 -48.31 -11.26 16.32
C GLY A 52 -48.52 -10.21 17.42
N PRO A 53 -49.76 -10.05 17.94
CA PRO A 53 -50.09 -9.05 18.95
C PRO A 53 -49.45 -9.40 20.31
N ALA A 54 -48.70 -8.45 20.86
CA ALA A 54 -48.11 -8.56 22.19
C ALA A 54 -49.20 -8.60 23.28
N LEU A 55 -49.27 -9.71 24.00
CA LEU A 55 -49.99 -9.80 25.27
C LEU A 55 -49.30 -8.92 26.31
N ALA A 56 -50.08 -8.07 26.99
CA ALA A 56 -49.61 -7.12 27.98
C ALA A 56 -48.92 -7.82 29.17
N ALA A 57 -47.64 -7.50 29.37
CA ALA A 57 -46.87 -7.77 30.58
C ALA A 57 -46.68 -6.46 31.38
N PRO A 58 -46.58 -6.50 32.72
CA PRO A 58 -46.59 -5.33 33.60
C PRO A 58 -45.37 -4.41 33.35
N PRO A 59 -45.42 -3.13 33.76
CA PRO A 59 -44.45 -2.13 33.29
C PRO A 59 -43.05 -2.53 33.75
N PRO A 60 -42.07 -2.66 32.84
CA PRO A 60 -40.69 -2.70 33.27
C PRO A 60 -40.34 -1.31 33.80
N ALA A 61 -39.65 -1.31 34.94
CA ALA A 61 -38.99 -0.13 35.49
C ALA A 61 -38.22 0.59 34.38
N VAL A 62 -38.14 1.92 34.49
CA VAL A 62 -37.38 2.80 33.59
C VAL A 62 -35.99 2.18 33.36
N ALA A 63 -35.84 1.51 32.22
CA ALA A 63 -34.54 1.09 31.75
C ALA A 63 -33.79 2.39 31.39
N PRO A 64 -32.49 2.50 31.72
CA PRO A 64 -31.70 3.61 31.25
C PRO A 64 -31.84 3.64 29.73
N THR A 65 -32.07 4.84 29.18
CA THR A 65 -31.94 5.11 27.76
C THR A 65 -30.65 4.46 27.27
N VAL A 66 -30.76 3.41 26.46
CA VAL A 66 -29.62 2.81 25.76
C VAL A 66 -29.02 3.94 24.96
N ALA A 67 -27.80 4.34 25.33
CA ALA A 67 -27.04 5.35 24.60
C ALA A 67 -27.02 4.92 23.12
N SER A 68 -27.32 5.85 22.21
CA SER A 68 -27.21 5.59 20.78
C SER A 68 -25.84 4.99 20.50
N ALA A 69 -25.79 3.79 19.91
CA ALA A 69 -24.54 3.12 19.57
C ALA A 69 -23.70 4.09 18.72
N ARG A 70 -22.51 4.45 19.23
CA ARG A 70 -21.59 5.33 18.51
C ARG A 70 -21.11 4.58 17.28
N THR A 71 -21.08 5.26 16.13
CA THR A 71 -20.59 4.67 14.89
C THR A 71 -19.07 4.66 14.86
N LEU A 72 -18.48 3.54 14.44
CA LEU A 72 -17.03 3.39 14.28
C LEU A 72 -16.65 3.57 12.80
N THR A 73 -15.71 4.48 12.54
CA THR A 73 -15.06 4.63 11.24
C THR A 73 -13.58 4.32 11.36
N ILE A 74 -13.04 3.56 10.42
CA ILE A 74 -11.63 3.20 10.33
C ILE A 74 -11.09 3.78 9.03
N LEU A 75 -10.24 4.80 9.15
CA LEU A 75 -9.56 5.41 8.01
C LEU A 75 -8.17 4.83 7.87
N TYR A 76 -7.77 4.51 6.64
CA TYR A 76 -6.40 4.08 6.36
C TYR A 76 -5.70 4.96 5.34
N GLY A 77 -4.42 5.23 5.60
CA GLY A 77 -3.49 5.76 4.61
C GLY A 77 -2.45 4.68 4.30
N SER A 78 -2.36 4.24 3.04
CA SER A 78 -1.45 3.17 2.65
C SER A 78 -0.91 3.36 1.23
N GLU A 79 0.40 3.10 1.04
CA GLU A 79 0.99 2.99 -0.30
C GLU A 79 1.06 1.52 -0.74
N THR A 80 1.54 0.64 0.16
CA THR A 80 1.79 -0.78 -0.10
C THR A 80 0.72 -1.70 0.50
N GLY A 81 -0.42 -1.15 0.93
CA GLY A 81 -1.57 -1.92 1.39
C GLY A 81 -1.49 -2.48 2.82
N ASN A 82 -0.37 -2.38 3.54
CA ASN A 82 -0.27 -2.86 4.93
C ASN A 82 -1.33 -2.23 5.85
N SER A 83 -1.45 -0.90 5.84
CA SER A 83 -2.45 -0.16 6.63
C SER A 83 -3.88 -0.54 6.23
N ALA A 84 -4.12 -0.75 4.93
CA ALA A 84 -5.43 -1.16 4.42
C ALA A 84 -5.82 -2.56 4.91
N ALA A 85 -4.86 -3.50 4.94
CA ALA A 85 -5.07 -4.84 5.47
C ALA A 85 -5.41 -4.81 6.97
N LEU A 86 -4.64 -4.05 7.77
CA LEU A 86 -4.90 -3.88 9.19
C LEU A 86 -6.26 -3.24 9.48
N ALA A 87 -6.65 -2.22 8.70
CA ALA A 87 -7.97 -1.60 8.83
C ALA A 87 -9.12 -2.58 8.54
N LYS A 88 -8.96 -3.45 7.53
CA LYS A 88 -9.93 -4.51 7.23
C LYS A 88 -10.01 -5.57 8.34
N ILE A 89 -8.87 -5.97 8.90
CA ILE A 89 -8.81 -6.89 10.04
C ILE A 89 -9.52 -6.28 11.25
N ALA A 90 -9.19 -5.03 11.60
CA ALA A 90 -9.82 -4.32 12.71
C ALA A 90 -11.35 -4.19 12.54
N ALA A 91 -11.83 -3.94 11.32
CA ALA A 91 -13.28 -3.90 11.05
C ALA A 91 -13.96 -5.27 11.18
N ALA A 92 -13.30 -6.35 10.74
CA ALA A 92 -13.80 -7.70 10.91
C ALA A 92 -13.89 -8.09 12.39
N GLU A 93 -12.87 -7.75 13.19
CA GLU A 93 -12.87 -7.93 14.64
C GLU A 93 -13.94 -7.08 15.33
N ALA A 94 -14.08 -5.81 14.95
CA ALA A 94 -15.11 -4.91 15.47
C ALA A 94 -16.52 -5.46 15.22
N LYS A 95 -16.78 -5.96 14.01
CA LYS A 95 -18.05 -6.59 13.64
C LYS A 95 -18.32 -7.85 14.45
N ALA A 96 -17.29 -8.68 14.71
CA ALA A 96 -17.43 -9.85 15.57
C ALA A 96 -17.79 -9.50 17.03
N LEU A 97 -17.42 -8.29 17.48
CA LEU A 97 -17.77 -7.73 18.79
C LEU A 97 -19.10 -6.95 18.78
N GLY A 98 -19.83 -6.93 17.66
CA GLY A 98 -21.12 -6.25 17.55
C GLY A 98 -21.03 -4.73 17.29
N LEU A 99 -19.86 -4.22 16.95
CA LEU A 99 -19.68 -2.82 16.54
C LEU A 99 -19.98 -2.66 15.05
N GLU A 100 -20.71 -1.60 14.68
CA GLU A 100 -20.83 -1.19 13.28
C GLU A 100 -19.60 -0.38 12.86
N ALA A 101 -18.71 -1.00 12.09
CA ALA A 101 -17.47 -0.40 11.60
C ALA A 101 -17.51 -0.17 10.08
N SER A 102 -17.16 1.04 9.65
CA SER A 102 -16.93 1.37 8.24
C SER A 102 -15.43 1.55 7.96
N VAL A 103 -14.93 1.01 6.84
CA VAL A 103 -13.52 1.18 6.43
C VAL A 103 -13.48 2.08 5.20
N VAL A 104 -12.66 3.14 5.24
CA VAL A 104 -12.55 4.09 4.13
C VAL A 104 -11.08 4.44 3.87
N ASP A 105 -10.69 4.47 2.60
CA ASP A 105 -9.38 5.02 2.19
C ASP A 105 -9.35 6.52 2.45
N MET A 106 -8.25 7.03 3.01
CA MET A 106 -8.06 8.48 3.18
C MET A 106 -8.11 9.22 1.84
N ALA A 107 -7.77 8.57 0.72
CA ALA A 107 -7.87 9.12 -0.63
C ALA A 107 -9.32 9.43 -1.04
N ASP A 108 -10.25 8.52 -0.70
CA ASP A 108 -11.66 8.61 -1.08
C ASP A 108 -12.53 9.28 -0.01
N TYR A 109 -11.97 9.53 1.17
CA TYR A 109 -12.69 10.06 2.30
C TYR A 109 -12.99 11.56 2.14
N LYS A 110 -14.26 11.94 2.30
CA LYS A 110 -14.71 13.33 2.21
C LYS A 110 -14.44 14.06 3.53
N PRO A 111 -13.43 14.95 3.64
CA PRO A 111 -12.97 15.43 4.95
C PRO A 111 -13.99 16.30 5.71
N ARG A 112 -14.98 16.87 5.01
CA ARG A 112 -16.09 17.61 5.64
C ARG A 112 -16.95 16.74 6.58
N ARG A 113 -16.94 15.41 6.41
CA ARG A 113 -17.66 14.46 7.27
C ARG A 113 -17.02 14.29 8.64
N LEU A 114 -15.79 14.76 8.87
CA LEU A 114 -15.10 14.61 10.17
C LEU A 114 -15.89 15.17 11.37
N LYS A 115 -16.76 16.18 11.17
CA LYS A 115 -17.61 16.71 12.24
C LYS A 115 -18.74 15.77 12.68
N GLU A 116 -19.10 14.82 11.82
CA GLU A 116 -20.18 13.87 12.02
C GLU A 116 -19.67 12.55 12.64
N GLU A 117 -18.36 12.31 12.56
CA GLU A 117 -17.72 11.12 13.10
C GLU A 117 -17.76 11.11 14.63
N GLN A 118 -17.90 9.90 15.20
CA GLN A 118 -18.00 9.70 16.64
C GLN A 118 -16.77 8.96 17.17
N ASP A 119 -16.52 7.75 16.69
CA ASP A 119 -15.34 6.97 17.04
C ASP A 119 -14.53 6.69 15.78
N LEU A 120 -13.24 7.06 15.81
CA LEU A 120 -12.37 7.04 14.65
C LEU A 120 -11.06 6.30 14.94
N LEU A 121 -10.77 5.24 14.20
CA LEU A 121 -9.46 4.61 14.20
C LEU A 121 -8.70 5.02 12.94
N LEU A 122 -7.48 5.51 13.10
CA LEU A 122 -6.61 5.97 12.03
C LEU A 122 -5.44 4.99 11.89
N VAL A 123 -5.30 4.35 10.74
CA VAL A 123 -4.17 3.45 10.44
C VAL A 123 -3.35 4.04 9.30
N ALA A 124 -2.18 4.59 9.61
CA ALA A 124 -1.39 5.32 8.62
C ALA A 124 0.06 4.85 8.56
N SER A 125 0.54 4.55 7.36
CA SER A 125 1.96 4.30 7.10
C SER A 125 2.70 5.59 6.79
N THR A 126 3.98 5.68 7.14
CA THR A 126 4.85 6.79 6.75
C THR A 126 5.70 6.41 5.54
N TYR A 127 5.88 7.34 4.59
CA TYR A 127 6.69 7.18 3.38
C TYR A 127 7.75 8.29 3.25
N GLY A 128 8.82 7.99 2.51
CA GLY A 128 9.89 8.95 2.22
C GLY A 128 10.48 9.59 3.47
N GLU A 129 10.54 10.92 3.48
CA GLU A 129 11.10 11.73 4.57
C GLU A 129 10.00 12.17 5.55
N GLY A 130 9.25 11.20 6.09
CA GLY A 130 8.20 11.44 7.08
C GLY A 130 6.86 11.88 6.49
N ASP A 131 6.67 11.69 5.19
CA ASP A 131 5.47 12.07 4.47
C ASP A 131 4.36 11.02 4.66
N PRO A 132 3.08 11.42 4.57
CA PRO A 132 2.00 10.46 4.48
C PRO A 132 2.09 9.68 3.17
N PRO A 133 1.37 8.56 3.04
CA PRO A 133 1.23 7.86 1.78
C PRO A 133 0.64 8.80 0.74
N GLN A 134 1.08 8.65 -0.50
CA GLN A 134 0.71 9.54 -1.58
C GLN A 134 -0.82 9.70 -1.74
N PRO A 135 -1.61 8.62 -1.69
CA PRO A 135 -3.07 8.73 -1.81
C PRO A 135 -3.69 9.51 -0.64
N ALA A 136 -3.03 9.58 0.52
CA ALA A 136 -3.55 10.22 1.72
C ALA A 136 -3.14 11.71 1.86
N ILE A 137 -2.29 12.25 0.98
CA ILE A 137 -1.78 13.64 1.09
C ILE A 137 -2.93 14.65 1.23
N GLY A 138 -3.97 14.56 0.38
CA GLY A 138 -5.10 15.49 0.42
C GLY A 138 -5.86 15.49 1.76
N PHE A 139 -5.95 14.33 2.42
CA PHE A 139 -6.54 14.24 3.76
C PHE A 139 -5.66 14.94 4.80
N PHE A 140 -4.34 14.70 4.77
CA PHE A 140 -3.37 15.34 5.66
C PHE A 140 -3.38 16.87 5.51
N GLU A 141 -3.32 17.38 4.28
CA GLU A 141 -3.39 18.82 3.99
C GLU A 141 -4.68 19.45 4.53
N PHE A 142 -5.81 18.74 4.44
CA PHE A 142 -7.08 19.23 4.97
C PHE A 142 -7.06 19.34 6.49
N VAL A 143 -6.65 18.27 7.20
CA VAL A 143 -6.68 18.25 8.68
C VAL A 143 -5.64 19.18 9.28
N GLU A 144 -4.48 19.35 8.64
CA GLU A 144 -3.43 20.30 9.05
C GLU A 144 -3.77 21.75 8.66
N GLY A 145 -4.64 21.94 7.66
CA GLY A 145 -5.06 23.23 7.16
C GLY A 145 -5.95 24.03 8.12
N ARG A 146 -6.04 25.35 7.85
CA ARG A 146 -6.89 26.29 8.61
C ARG A 146 -8.39 26.02 8.48
N LYS A 147 -8.81 25.27 7.47
CA LYS A 147 -10.22 24.90 7.21
C LYS A 147 -10.64 23.65 7.99
N ALA A 148 -9.73 23.01 8.72
CA ALA A 148 -10.03 21.86 9.55
C ALA A 148 -11.08 22.21 10.62
N PRO A 149 -12.11 21.38 10.80
CA PRO A 149 -13.14 21.64 11.78
C PRO A 149 -12.64 21.35 13.21
N SER A 150 -13.27 21.96 14.22
CA SER A 150 -13.18 21.43 15.58
C SER A 150 -13.82 20.05 15.64
N LEU A 151 -13.14 19.13 16.32
CA LEU A 151 -13.51 17.72 16.49
C LEU A 151 -13.97 17.42 17.92
N ALA A 152 -14.54 18.41 18.61
CA ALA A 152 -15.08 18.24 19.96
C ALA A 152 -16.14 17.13 20.00
N GLY A 153 -15.93 16.11 20.85
CA GLY A 153 -16.81 14.95 20.98
C GLY A 153 -16.46 13.75 20.09
N LEU A 154 -15.51 13.92 19.16
CA LEU A 154 -14.87 12.81 18.46
C LEU A 154 -13.91 12.11 19.41
N ARG A 155 -13.91 10.77 19.39
CA ARG A 155 -12.87 9.96 20.01
C ARG A 155 -12.02 9.30 18.95
N PHE A 156 -10.72 9.22 19.18
CA PHE A 156 -9.82 8.66 18.17
C PHE A 156 -8.71 7.79 18.75
N GLY A 157 -8.20 6.88 17.92
CA GLY A 157 -6.95 6.16 18.15
C GLY A 157 -6.12 6.13 16.88
N VAL A 158 -4.78 6.15 17.02
CA VAL A 158 -3.86 6.08 15.88
C VAL A 158 -2.96 4.86 15.99
N LEU A 159 -2.90 4.07 14.92
CA LEU A 159 -1.91 3.03 14.70
C LEU A 159 -0.98 3.51 13.58
N ALA A 160 0.27 3.79 13.93
CA ALA A 160 1.27 4.31 13.01
C ALA A 160 2.17 3.17 12.51
N LEU A 161 2.36 3.07 11.20
CA LEU A 161 3.30 2.11 10.59
C LEU A 161 4.50 2.87 10.02
N GLY A 162 5.71 2.38 10.29
CA GLY A 162 6.94 2.96 9.77
C GLY A 162 8.08 1.95 9.72
N ASP A 163 9.27 2.44 9.40
CA ASP A 163 10.52 1.69 9.47
C ASP A 163 11.52 2.51 10.28
N SER A 164 12.05 1.94 11.37
CA SER A 164 12.96 2.62 12.29
C SER A 164 14.33 2.92 11.67
N THR A 165 14.65 2.39 10.48
CA THR A 165 15.85 2.80 9.73
C THR A 165 15.72 4.21 9.16
N TYR A 166 14.52 4.76 9.08
CA TYR A 166 14.27 6.13 8.62
C TYR A 166 14.25 7.09 9.81
N GLU A 167 14.80 8.29 9.60
CA GLU A 167 14.88 9.32 10.63
C GLU A 167 13.50 9.72 11.17
N LYS A 168 12.54 9.92 10.27
CA LYS A 168 11.16 10.30 10.59
C LYS A 168 10.25 9.09 10.77
N TYR A 169 10.70 8.15 11.61
CA TYR A 169 9.95 6.95 11.97
C TYR A 169 8.52 7.26 12.44
N CYS A 170 7.51 6.65 11.81
CA CYS A 170 6.08 6.81 12.14
C CYS A 170 5.54 8.26 12.09
N GLU A 171 6.23 9.19 11.41
CA GLU A 171 5.87 10.62 11.46
C GLU A 171 4.45 10.94 10.96
N ALA A 172 3.95 10.27 9.92
CA ALA A 172 2.58 10.47 9.44
C ALA A 172 1.53 10.17 10.54
N GLY A 173 1.70 9.05 11.26
CA GLY A 173 0.83 8.73 12.40
C GLY A 173 0.99 9.70 13.57
N LYS A 174 2.22 10.14 13.86
CA LYS A 174 2.50 11.16 14.89
C LYS A 174 1.82 12.49 14.58
N ARG A 175 1.86 12.91 13.31
CA ARG A 175 1.18 14.12 12.81
C ARG A 175 -0.33 14.03 13.01
N LEU A 176 -0.95 12.92 12.62
CA LEU A 176 -2.39 12.70 12.84
C LEU A 176 -2.75 12.74 14.32
N ASP A 177 -2.01 12.02 15.16
CA ASP A 177 -2.31 11.93 16.59
C ASP A 177 -2.25 13.29 17.28
N ARG A 178 -1.17 14.06 17.04
CA ARG A 178 -1.02 15.43 17.53
C ARG A 178 -2.12 16.34 16.99
N ARG A 179 -2.41 16.25 15.69
CA ARG A 179 -3.35 17.16 15.04
C ARG A 179 -4.79 16.94 15.48
N PHE A 180 -5.20 15.69 15.68
CA PHE A 180 -6.56 15.38 16.15
C PHE A 180 -6.80 15.88 17.57
N GLU A 181 -5.79 15.77 18.44
CA GLU A 181 -5.82 16.35 19.78
C GLU A 181 -5.91 17.88 19.74
N GLU A 182 -5.10 18.55 18.92
CA GLU A 182 -5.16 20.01 18.72
C GLU A 182 -6.54 20.49 18.22
N LEU A 183 -7.24 19.68 17.42
CA LEU A 183 -8.60 19.97 16.93
C LEU A 183 -9.70 19.70 17.97
N GLY A 184 -9.35 19.15 19.15
CA GLY A 184 -10.26 18.92 20.27
C GLY A 184 -10.86 17.52 20.35
N ALA A 185 -10.34 16.55 19.58
CA ALA A 185 -10.74 15.16 19.70
C ALA A 185 -10.14 14.52 20.97
N THR A 186 -10.82 13.51 21.52
CA THR A 186 -10.37 12.78 22.72
C THR A 186 -9.67 11.48 22.34
N ARG A 187 -8.44 11.29 22.80
CA ARG A 187 -7.69 10.06 22.54
C ARG A 187 -8.30 8.88 23.33
N LEU A 188 -8.63 7.78 22.65
CA LEU A 188 -9.13 6.53 23.24
C LEU A 188 -8.01 5.80 23.99
N LEU A 189 -6.87 5.65 23.33
CA LEU A 189 -5.68 4.97 23.82
C LEU A 189 -4.43 5.60 23.19
N PRO A 190 -3.25 5.48 23.83
CA PRO A 190 -2.00 5.96 23.26
C PRO A 190 -1.77 5.42 21.84
N ARG A 191 -1.21 6.27 20.98
CA ARG A 191 -0.71 5.83 19.67
C ARG A 191 0.36 4.76 19.85
N VAL A 192 0.34 3.77 18.98
CA VAL A 192 1.43 2.78 18.85
C VAL A 192 2.19 3.04 17.55
N ASP A 193 3.52 3.15 17.67
CA ASP A 193 4.45 3.30 16.56
C ASP A 193 5.01 1.91 16.21
N CYS A 194 4.52 1.32 15.12
CA CYS A 194 4.90 -0.02 14.67
C CYS A 194 6.03 0.02 13.64
N ASP A 195 7.03 -0.85 13.83
CA ASP A 195 8.10 -1.10 12.87
C ASP A 195 7.65 -2.17 11.84
N VAL A 196 8.55 -2.61 10.96
CA VAL A 196 8.24 -3.56 9.87
C VAL A 196 7.68 -4.91 10.35
N ASP A 197 7.92 -5.28 11.60
CA ASP A 197 7.37 -6.45 12.32
C ASP A 197 6.13 -6.10 13.15
N TYR A 198 5.22 -5.32 12.56
CA TYR A 198 4.04 -4.73 13.22
C TYR A 198 2.97 -5.70 13.72
N ASP A 199 2.93 -6.96 13.27
CA ASP A 199 1.77 -7.86 13.43
C ASP A 199 1.27 -7.97 14.89
N GLU A 200 2.18 -8.18 15.85
CA GLU A 200 1.83 -8.36 17.26
C GLU A 200 1.37 -7.06 17.91
N ALA A 201 2.13 -5.97 17.71
CA ALA A 201 1.83 -4.66 18.24
C ALA A 201 0.50 -4.12 17.71
N ALA A 202 0.25 -4.26 16.40
CA ALA A 202 -0.99 -3.89 15.75
C ALA A 202 -2.19 -4.70 16.29
N SER A 203 -2.02 -6.01 16.49
CA SER A 203 -3.06 -6.89 17.01
C SER A 203 -3.38 -6.61 18.48
N ALA A 204 -2.37 -6.28 19.29
CA ALA A 204 -2.55 -5.87 20.68
C ALA A 204 -3.30 -4.54 20.78
N TRP A 205 -2.85 -3.54 20.02
CA TRP A 205 -3.47 -2.21 19.95
C TRP A 205 -4.93 -2.29 19.48
N THR A 206 -5.20 -3.08 18.43
CA THR A 206 -6.56 -3.24 17.89
C THR A 206 -7.49 -3.84 18.94
N ARG A 207 -7.08 -4.92 19.61
CA ARG A 207 -7.88 -5.53 20.69
C ARG A 207 -8.17 -4.55 21.82
N GLU A 208 -7.19 -3.77 22.24
CA GLU A 208 -7.36 -2.77 23.31
C GLU A 208 -8.33 -1.66 22.89
N ALA A 209 -8.16 -1.11 21.68
CA ALA A 209 -9.04 -0.08 21.12
C ALA A 209 -10.48 -0.56 21.05
N LEU A 210 -10.72 -1.76 20.51
CA LEU A 210 -12.06 -2.34 20.40
C LEU A 210 -12.66 -2.67 21.77
N ALA A 211 -11.86 -3.14 22.73
CA ALA A 211 -12.32 -3.39 24.10
C ALA A 211 -12.84 -2.12 24.79
N LEU A 212 -12.16 -0.99 24.61
CA LEU A 212 -12.59 0.31 25.12
C LEU A 212 -13.91 0.77 24.49
N LEU A 213 -14.08 0.55 23.19
CA LEU A 213 -15.32 0.90 22.48
C LEU A 213 -16.51 0.03 22.93
N VAL A 214 -16.29 -1.26 23.16
CA VAL A 214 -17.34 -2.19 23.64
C VAL A 214 -17.75 -1.91 25.08
N ALA A 215 -16.79 -1.57 25.96
CA ALA A 215 -17.05 -1.29 27.37
C ALA A 215 -18.09 -0.17 27.57
N ASP A 216 -18.11 0.82 26.68
CA ASP A 216 -19.03 1.96 26.73
C ASP A 216 -20.45 1.65 26.25
N ILE A 217 -20.65 0.57 25.51
CA ILE A 217 -21.97 0.13 25.03
C ILE A 217 -22.70 -0.69 26.12
N GLY A 218 -22.04 -0.97 27.26
CA GLY A 218 -22.61 -1.75 28.37
C GLY A 218 -22.78 -3.24 28.04
N GLY A 219 -22.09 -3.74 27.01
CA GLY A 219 -22.23 -5.10 26.51
C GLY A 219 -21.50 -6.13 27.38
N GLN A 220 -22.26 -6.96 28.11
CA GLN A 220 -21.78 -8.30 28.44
C GLN A 220 -21.50 -9.06 27.14
N LEU A 221 -20.30 -9.64 27.04
CA LEU A 221 -19.91 -10.53 25.95
C LEU A 221 -20.97 -11.63 25.79
N ALA A 222 -21.72 -11.61 24.69
CA ALA A 222 -22.53 -12.75 24.29
C ALA A 222 -21.57 -13.89 23.87
N PRO A 223 -21.63 -15.08 24.48
CA PRO A 223 -20.81 -16.19 24.05
C PRO A 223 -21.35 -16.73 22.73
N GLY A 224 -20.48 -16.71 21.71
CA GLY A 224 -20.51 -17.63 20.58
C GLY A 224 -21.73 -17.56 19.67
N VAL A 225 -21.63 -16.76 18.61
CA VAL A 225 -22.29 -17.10 17.35
C VAL A 225 -21.21 -17.61 16.42
N GLY A 226 -21.21 -18.91 16.16
CA GLY A 226 -20.29 -19.54 15.22
C GLY A 226 -20.35 -18.81 13.88
N ALA A 227 -19.20 -18.38 13.39
CA ALA A 227 -19.06 -17.85 12.06
C ALA A 227 -19.55 -18.91 11.06
N ALA A 228 -20.69 -18.66 10.43
CA ALA A 228 -21.05 -19.37 9.21
C ALA A 228 -20.04 -18.93 8.14
N PRO A 229 -19.35 -19.85 7.45
CA PRO A 229 -18.45 -19.47 6.38
C PRO A 229 -19.29 -18.85 5.27
N LEU A 230 -19.17 -17.53 5.13
CA LEU A 230 -19.52 -16.86 3.89
C LEU A 230 -18.65 -17.51 2.81
N ALA A 231 -19.26 -17.97 1.72
CA ALA A 231 -18.53 -18.49 0.58
C ALA A 231 -17.53 -17.42 0.13
N GLU A 232 -16.25 -17.70 0.38
CA GLU A 232 -15.16 -16.82 -0.02
C GLU A 232 -15.15 -16.75 -1.55
N PRO A 233 -15.04 -15.56 -2.17
CA PRO A 233 -14.54 -15.50 -3.53
C PRO A 233 -13.17 -16.19 -3.52
N GLN A 234 -12.85 -16.99 -4.54
CA GLN A 234 -11.54 -17.64 -4.66
C GLN A 234 -10.43 -16.58 -4.66
N GLN A 235 -9.98 -16.18 -3.48
CA GLN A 235 -8.74 -15.46 -3.29
C GLN A 235 -7.63 -16.47 -3.57
N SER A 236 -6.60 -16.01 -4.27
CA SER A 236 -5.32 -16.70 -4.32
C SER A 236 -4.97 -17.19 -2.92
N VAL A 237 -4.64 -18.48 -2.79
CA VAL A 237 -4.18 -19.10 -1.52
C VAL A 237 -2.86 -18.47 -1.05
N HIS A 238 -2.20 -17.71 -1.92
CA HIS A 238 -0.91 -17.10 -1.69
C HIS A 238 -0.99 -15.61 -1.41
N ASP A 239 -0.35 -15.21 -0.30
CA ASP A 239 -0.22 -13.83 0.16
C ASP A 239 1.16 -13.63 0.84
N LYS A 240 1.39 -12.48 1.47
CA LYS A 240 2.64 -12.18 2.18
C LYS A 240 2.97 -13.20 3.28
N ARG A 241 1.97 -13.77 3.95
CA ARG A 241 2.12 -14.74 5.06
C ARG A 241 2.26 -16.18 4.54
N ASN A 242 1.68 -16.48 3.39
CA ASN A 242 1.77 -17.77 2.70
C ASN A 242 2.24 -17.60 1.24
N PRO A 243 3.49 -17.18 1.00
CA PRO A 243 3.98 -16.90 -0.35
C PRO A 243 4.05 -18.15 -1.21
N PHE A 244 3.89 -17.98 -2.52
CA PHE A 244 4.08 -19.05 -3.51
C PHE A 244 5.56 -19.28 -3.78
N VAL A 245 6.04 -20.53 -3.73
CA VAL A 245 7.44 -20.86 -4.03
C VAL A 245 7.64 -20.97 -5.53
N ALA A 246 7.87 -19.83 -6.17
CA ALA A 246 8.05 -19.70 -7.61
C ALA A 246 9.45 -20.12 -8.07
N ARG A 247 9.55 -20.50 -9.35
CA ARG A 247 10.80 -20.85 -10.03
C ARG A 247 11.25 -19.68 -10.89
N ILE A 248 12.54 -19.31 -10.80
CA ILE A 248 13.17 -18.36 -11.72
C ILE A 248 13.33 -19.03 -13.08
N LEU A 249 12.72 -18.45 -14.11
CA LEU A 249 12.80 -18.92 -15.50
C LEU A 249 14.06 -18.37 -16.17
N ASP A 250 14.25 -17.06 -16.09
CA ASP A 250 15.40 -16.37 -16.67
C ASP A 250 15.90 -15.23 -15.77
N ASN A 251 17.19 -14.91 -15.90
CA ASN A 251 17.87 -13.83 -15.19
C ASN A 251 18.98 -13.25 -16.09
N LEU A 252 18.60 -12.26 -16.89
CA LEU A 252 19.43 -11.67 -17.92
C LEU A 252 19.97 -10.31 -17.48
N VAL A 253 21.25 -10.04 -17.75
CA VAL A 253 21.80 -8.69 -17.61
C VAL A 253 21.38 -7.86 -18.83
N LEU A 254 20.59 -6.81 -18.60
CA LEU A 254 20.12 -5.89 -19.64
C LEU A 254 21.14 -4.82 -20.00
N THR A 255 21.99 -4.42 -19.04
CA THR A 255 23.04 -3.44 -19.27
C THR A 255 24.17 -4.02 -20.10
N GLY A 256 24.59 -3.29 -21.13
CA GLY A 256 25.69 -3.64 -22.00
C GLY A 256 27.07 -3.52 -21.34
N ARG A 257 28.07 -4.05 -22.04
CA ARG A 257 29.47 -4.04 -21.61
C ARG A 257 29.96 -2.60 -21.36
N GLY A 258 30.60 -2.37 -20.21
CA GLY A 258 31.13 -1.06 -19.84
C GLY A 258 30.14 -0.16 -19.09
N SER A 259 28.91 -0.62 -18.83
CA SER A 259 28.01 0.10 -17.92
C SER A 259 28.63 0.21 -16.53
N SER A 260 28.36 1.34 -15.88
CA SER A 260 28.72 1.62 -14.48
C SER A 260 27.71 1.07 -13.47
N LYS A 261 26.71 0.34 -13.95
CA LYS A 261 25.67 -0.31 -13.14
C LYS A 261 25.31 -1.65 -13.77
N GLU A 262 24.55 -2.46 -13.03
CA GLU A 262 24.00 -3.71 -13.52
C GLU A 262 22.48 -3.64 -13.36
N THR A 263 21.74 -3.78 -14.44
CA THR A 263 20.27 -3.91 -14.41
C THR A 263 19.89 -5.22 -15.06
N ARG A 264 18.97 -5.96 -14.44
CA ARG A 264 18.60 -7.32 -14.80
C ARG A 264 17.13 -7.43 -15.16
N HIS A 265 16.83 -8.27 -16.13
CA HIS A 265 15.51 -8.79 -16.41
C HIS A 265 15.37 -10.14 -15.73
N ILE A 266 14.33 -10.31 -14.91
CA ILE A 266 14.06 -11.57 -14.21
C ILE A 266 12.69 -12.07 -14.66
N GLU A 267 12.58 -13.32 -15.04
CA GLU A 267 11.32 -13.99 -15.36
C GLU A 267 11.02 -15.02 -14.28
N ILE A 268 9.79 -15.02 -13.75
CA ILE A 268 9.39 -15.84 -12.62
C ILE A 268 8.10 -16.58 -12.97
N SER A 269 8.15 -17.90 -12.88
CA SER A 269 6.99 -18.75 -13.15
C SER A 269 5.99 -18.71 -12.00
N LEU A 270 4.75 -18.38 -12.33
CA LEU A 270 3.56 -18.43 -11.49
C LEU A 270 2.67 -19.64 -11.81
N GLU A 271 3.12 -20.55 -12.67
CA GLU A 271 2.37 -21.72 -13.09
C GLU A 271 1.86 -22.53 -11.88
N GLY A 272 0.56 -22.82 -11.87
CA GLY A 272 -0.08 -23.60 -10.81
C GLY A 272 -0.29 -22.85 -9.48
N SER A 273 0.09 -21.58 -9.38
CA SER A 273 -0.12 -20.77 -8.16
C SER A 273 -1.55 -20.24 -8.02
N GLY A 274 -2.24 -20.00 -9.14
CA GLY A 274 -3.50 -19.25 -9.13
C GLY A 274 -3.35 -17.76 -8.78
N LEU A 275 -2.10 -17.25 -8.72
CA LEU A 275 -1.85 -15.82 -8.56
C LEU A 275 -2.28 -15.07 -9.80
N THR A 276 -2.98 -13.95 -9.59
CA THR A 276 -3.38 -13.01 -10.63
C THR A 276 -2.87 -11.62 -10.30
N PHE A 277 -2.49 -10.84 -11.31
CA PHE A 277 -2.08 -9.45 -11.16
C PHE A 277 -2.48 -8.63 -12.38
N GLU A 278 -2.55 -7.32 -12.21
CA GLU A 278 -2.75 -6.37 -13.29
C GLU A 278 -1.50 -5.51 -13.51
N PRO A 279 -1.27 -4.99 -14.73
CA PRO A 279 -0.20 -4.02 -14.95
C PRO A 279 -0.28 -2.85 -13.96
N GLY A 280 0.83 -2.61 -13.26
CA GLY A 280 0.94 -1.62 -12.18
C GLY A 280 0.98 -2.23 -10.78
N ASP A 281 0.67 -3.52 -10.63
CA ASP A 281 0.94 -4.27 -9.41
C ASP A 281 2.44 -4.50 -9.18
N ALA A 282 2.79 -4.83 -7.94
CA ALA A 282 4.14 -5.20 -7.54
C ALA A 282 4.21 -6.69 -7.16
N LEU A 283 5.37 -7.31 -7.39
CA LEU A 283 5.69 -8.63 -6.89
C LEU A 283 6.58 -8.49 -5.66
N GLY A 284 6.12 -9.03 -4.53
CA GLY A 284 6.93 -9.17 -3.33
C GLY A 284 7.78 -10.43 -3.42
N VAL A 285 9.10 -10.28 -3.31
CA VAL A 285 10.06 -11.37 -3.36
C VAL A 285 10.71 -11.54 -1.99
N MET A 286 10.60 -12.73 -1.41
CA MET A 286 11.35 -13.11 -0.22
C MET A 286 12.75 -13.57 -0.63
N ALA A 287 13.66 -12.62 -0.75
CA ALA A 287 15.07 -12.92 -0.96
C ALA A 287 15.71 -13.47 0.33
N ARG A 288 16.86 -14.12 0.18
CA ARG A 288 17.68 -14.60 1.28
C ARG A 288 19.04 -13.90 1.31
N ASN A 289 19.65 -13.82 2.49
CA ASN A 289 20.99 -13.29 2.65
C ASN A 289 22.00 -14.15 1.90
N ASN A 290 23.12 -13.54 1.52
CA ASN A 290 24.21 -14.29 0.91
C ASN A 290 24.91 -15.14 1.99
N PRO A 291 25.12 -16.46 1.78
CA PRO A 291 25.84 -17.30 2.73
C PRO A 291 27.20 -16.74 3.15
N ALA A 292 27.95 -16.12 2.24
CA ALA A 292 29.23 -15.50 2.56
C ALA A 292 29.10 -14.23 3.44
N VAL A 293 27.92 -13.60 3.50
CA VAL A 293 27.64 -12.53 4.48
C VAL A 293 27.33 -13.16 5.84
N VAL A 294 26.53 -14.23 5.86
CA VAL A 294 26.21 -15.01 7.07
C VAL A 294 27.50 -15.52 7.73
N ASP A 295 28.39 -16.15 6.95
CA ASP A 295 29.66 -16.68 7.44
C ASP A 295 30.53 -15.60 8.10
N ARG A 296 30.62 -14.42 7.48
CA ARG A 296 31.39 -13.30 8.05
C ARG A 296 30.80 -12.75 9.34
N VAL A 297 29.47 -12.75 9.47
CA VAL A 297 28.79 -12.37 10.73
C VAL A 297 29.07 -13.41 11.81
N LEU A 298 28.93 -14.70 11.49
CA LEU A 298 29.23 -15.80 12.43
C LEU A 298 30.68 -15.78 12.89
N GLU A 299 31.62 -15.55 11.97
CA GLU A 299 33.05 -15.42 12.26
C GLU A 299 33.33 -14.23 13.18
N ALA A 300 32.74 -13.06 12.90
CA ALA A 300 32.89 -11.87 13.74
C ALA A 300 32.34 -12.05 15.16
N LEU A 301 31.32 -12.91 15.31
CA LEU A 301 30.72 -13.26 16.60
C LEU A 301 31.40 -14.44 17.30
N GLY A 302 32.22 -15.22 16.60
CA GLY A 302 32.74 -16.48 17.10
C GLY A 302 31.67 -17.56 17.35
N LEU A 303 30.53 -17.49 16.65
CA LEU A 303 29.41 -18.43 16.83
C LEU A 303 29.46 -19.58 15.82
N ASP A 304 29.06 -20.77 16.27
CA ASP A 304 28.87 -21.92 15.39
C ASP A 304 27.53 -21.80 14.62
N GLY A 305 27.60 -21.77 13.29
CA GLY A 305 26.41 -21.74 12.43
C GLY A 305 25.51 -22.98 12.55
N ALA A 306 26.02 -24.09 13.08
CA ALA A 306 25.24 -25.29 13.36
C ALA A 306 24.47 -25.23 14.68
N ALA A 307 24.72 -24.23 15.53
CA ALA A 307 23.99 -24.05 16.78
C ALA A 307 22.48 -23.89 16.53
N GLY A 308 21.68 -24.42 17.45
CA GLY A 308 20.22 -24.25 17.43
C GLY A 308 19.83 -22.83 17.82
N VAL A 309 18.78 -22.31 17.18
CA VAL A 309 18.13 -21.06 17.57
C VAL A 309 16.63 -21.18 17.31
N LYS A 310 15.82 -20.49 18.12
CA LYS A 310 14.38 -20.42 17.92
C LYS A 310 14.04 -19.33 16.92
N VAL A 311 13.31 -19.70 15.87
CA VAL A 311 12.66 -18.78 14.93
C VAL A 311 11.16 -19.01 15.04
N LYS A 312 10.45 -18.05 15.65
CA LYS A 312 9.06 -18.23 16.06
C LYS A 312 8.94 -19.50 16.92
N ASP A 313 8.02 -20.41 16.57
CA ASP A 313 7.79 -21.68 17.30
C ASP A 313 8.63 -22.86 16.79
N ARG A 314 9.64 -22.62 15.94
CA ARG A 314 10.46 -23.67 15.33
C ARG A 314 11.93 -23.51 15.67
N GLU A 315 12.61 -24.64 15.82
CA GLU A 315 14.06 -24.68 15.98
C GLU A 315 14.73 -24.76 14.61
N ALA A 316 15.74 -23.93 14.39
CA ALA A 316 16.51 -23.85 13.16
C ALA A 316 18.01 -23.76 13.47
N ARG A 317 18.85 -24.13 12.49
CA ARG A 317 20.29 -23.84 12.57
C ARG A 317 20.52 -22.35 12.42
N LEU A 318 21.39 -21.78 13.25
CA LEU A 318 21.68 -20.34 13.24
C LEU A 318 22.02 -19.82 11.85
N ALA A 319 22.87 -20.53 11.09
CA ALA A 319 23.22 -20.12 9.73
C ALA A 319 22.00 -20.00 8.80
N LEU A 320 21.07 -20.96 8.85
CA LEU A 320 19.84 -20.90 8.04
C LEU A 320 18.89 -19.81 8.54
N ALA A 321 18.80 -19.61 9.85
CA ALA A 321 18.00 -18.54 10.42
C ALA A 321 18.48 -17.15 9.97
N LEU A 322 19.80 -16.93 9.99
CA LEU A 322 20.41 -15.70 9.49
C LEU A 322 20.31 -15.59 7.96
N GLU A 323 20.28 -16.69 7.22
CA GLU A 323 20.09 -16.68 5.78
C GLU A 323 18.66 -16.25 5.38
N GLU A 324 17.63 -16.80 6.03
CA GLU A 324 16.25 -16.74 5.54
C GLU A 324 15.29 -15.87 6.37
N HIS A 325 15.63 -15.58 7.63
CA HIS A 325 14.65 -15.04 8.58
C HIS A 325 15.02 -13.70 9.19
N PHE A 326 16.30 -13.32 9.23
CA PHE A 326 16.75 -12.09 9.88
C PHE A 326 17.46 -11.12 8.93
N GLU A 327 17.26 -9.82 9.16
CA GLU A 327 18.10 -8.78 8.58
C GLU A 327 19.45 -8.77 9.29
N ILE A 328 20.53 -9.04 8.55
CA ILE A 328 21.91 -9.10 9.07
C ILE A 328 22.84 -8.07 8.43
N THR A 329 22.30 -7.20 7.57
CA THR A 329 23.06 -6.17 6.85
C THR A 329 22.82 -4.80 7.46
N THR A 330 21.63 -4.21 7.27
CA THR A 330 21.31 -2.87 7.77
C THR A 330 21.13 -2.88 9.29
N ALA A 331 21.90 -2.05 9.99
CA ALA A 331 21.71 -1.83 11.43
C ALA A 331 20.47 -0.96 11.68
N THR A 332 19.80 -1.17 12.81
CA THR A 332 18.62 -0.42 13.23
C THR A 332 18.83 0.18 14.62
N PRO A 333 18.03 1.18 15.04
CA PRO A 333 18.06 1.68 16.42
C PRO A 333 17.87 0.57 17.45
N ARG A 334 16.93 -0.36 17.20
CA ARG A 334 16.70 -1.54 18.05
C ARG A 334 17.96 -2.41 18.17
N PHE A 335 18.66 -2.66 17.05
CA PHE A 335 19.90 -3.43 17.09
C PHE A 335 20.99 -2.71 17.88
N LEU A 336 21.14 -1.39 17.70
CA LEU A 336 22.13 -0.61 18.46
C LEU A 336 21.85 -0.63 19.97
N GLU A 337 20.59 -0.41 20.37
CA GLU A 337 20.20 -0.44 21.79
C GLU A 337 20.49 -1.81 22.41
N HIS A 338 20.14 -2.87 21.70
CA HIS A 338 20.39 -4.24 22.14
C HIS A 338 21.88 -4.55 22.21
N TRP A 339 22.66 -4.16 21.20
CA TRP A 339 24.10 -4.41 21.16
C TRP A 339 24.85 -3.58 22.19
N ALA A 340 24.42 -2.34 22.46
CA ALA A 340 24.96 -1.52 23.55
C ALA A 340 24.82 -2.24 24.89
N GLY A 341 23.64 -2.80 25.17
CA GLY A 341 23.40 -3.58 26.39
C GLY A 341 24.26 -4.84 26.51
N LEU A 342 24.57 -5.52 25.40
CA LEU A 342 25.44 -6.72 25.39
C LEU A 342 26.94 -6.41 25.45
N SER A 343 27.36 -5.28 24.88
CA SER A 343 28.77 -4.89 24.79
C SER A 343 29.23 -3.98 25.93
N GLY A 344 28.30 -3.28 26.59
CA GLY A 344 28.62 -2.26 27.60
C GLY A 344 29.42 -1.09 27.03
N ALA A 345 29.30 -0.83 25.72
CA ALA A 345 30.08 0.20 25.04
C ALA A 345 29.46 1.59 25.25
N ASP A 346 30.13 2.44 26.04
CA ASP A 346 29.73 3.83 26.30
C ASP A 346 29.39 4.63 25.03
N ASP A 347 30.14 4.39 23.94
CA ASP A 347 29.92 5.10 22.68
C ASP A 347 28.62 4.70 21.98
N LEU A 348 28.18 3.43 22.12
CA LEU A 348 26.88 3.01 21.63
C LEU A 348 25.75 3.51 22.54
N GLU A 349 25.95 3.46 23.87
CA GLU A 349 24.97 3.97 24.83
C GLU A 349 24.67 5.45 24.62
N ARG A 350 25.69 6.24 24.26
CA ARG A 350 25.53 7.67 23.93
C ARG A 350 24.65 7.94 22.72
N LEU A 351 24.53 6.98 21.79
CA LEU A 351 23.68 7.12 20.60
C LEU A 351 22.22 6.77 20.88
N ILE A 352 21.89 6.25 22.07
CA ILE A 352 20.54 5.88 22.47
C ILE A 352 19.75 7.11 22.93
N GLY A 353 18.46 7.14 22.59
CA GLY A 353 17.54 8.18 23.04
C GLY A 353 17.27 9.31 22.03
N PRO A 354 16.25 10.14 22.28
CA PRO A 354 15.75 11.09 21.29
C PRO A 354 16.69 12.28 21.02
N GLU A 355 17.52 12.68 21.99
CA GLU A 355 18.37 13.88 21.87
C GLU A 355 19.52 13.73 20.85
N ARG A 356 19.87 12.49 20.49
CA ARG A 356 20.98 12.16 19.59
C ARG A 356 20.49 11.53 18.28
N ALA A 357 19.25 11.81 17.89
CA ALA A 357 18.63 11.18 16.72
C ALA A 357 19.43 11.37 15.42
N GLU A 358 19.94 12.59 15.16
CA GLU A 358 20.74 12.88 13.97
C GLU A 358 22.09 12.15 13.97
N GLU A 359 22.79 12.13 15.12
CA GLU A 359 24.06 11.43 15.28
C GLU A 359 23.89 9.91 15.12
N ARG A 360 22.84 9.34 15.73
CA ARG A 360 22.49 7.93 15.56
C ARG A 360 22.15 7.60 14.10
N ALA A 361 21.38 8.45 13.43
CA ALA A 361 21.03 8.25 12.02
C ALA A 361 22.26 8.30 11.12
N ALA A 362 23.20 9.22 11.37
CA ALA A 362 24.48 9.27 10.66
C ALA A 362 25.30 7.99 10.89
N PHE A 363 25.42 7.54 12.14
CA PHE A 363 26.13 6.32 12.49
C PHE A 363 25.54 5.09 11.78
N LEU A 364 24.21 4.95 11.77
CA LEU A 364 23.49 3.84 11.12
C LEU A 364 23.62 3.84 9.59
N ARG A 365 23.77 5.02 8.95
CA ARG A 365 24.05 5.10 7.51
C ARG A 365 25.47 4.62 7.14
N GLU A 366 26.39 4.72 8.09
CA GLU A 366 27.80 4.41 7.88
C GLU A 366 28.19 3.01 8.36
N HIS A 367 27.34 2.30 9.12
CA HIS A 367 27.67 0.99 9.67
C HIS A 367 26.59 -0.06 9.40
N HIS A 368 27.00 -1.21 8.85
CA HIS A 368 26.17 -2.40 8.88
C HIS A 368 26.28 -3.10 10.25
N ILE A 369 25.40 -4.07 10.49
CA ILE A 369 25.41 -4.90 11.70
C ILE A 369 26.80 -5.49 11.97
N ILE A 370 27.44 -6.07 10.95
CA ILE A 370 28.80 -6.61 11.07
C ILE A 370 29.85 -5.56 11.44
N ASP A 371 29.68 -4.31 11.00
CA ASP A 371 30.64 -3.24 11.30
C ASP A 371 30.51 -2.80 12.76
N VAL A 372 29.27 -2.75 13.27
CA VAL A 372 29.00 -2.52 14.71
C VAL A 372 29.60 -3.64 15.56
N ILE A 373 29.38 -4.90 15.18
CA ILE A 373 29.94 -6.07 15.90
C ILE A 373 31.46 -6.00 15.98
N ARG A 374 32.12 -5.65 14.86
CA ARG A 374 33.59 -5.54 14.79
C ARG A 374 34.14 -4.35 15.57
N ALA A 375 33.44 -3.22 15.54
CA ALA A 375 33.84 -2.02 16.27
C ALA A 375 33.66 -2.18 17.79
N PHE A 376 32.63 -2.92 18.22
CA PHE A 376 32.26 -3.11 19.63
C PHE A 376 32.13 -4.61 19.95
N PRO A 377 33.25 -5.36 20.00
CA PRO A 377 33.22 -6.79 20.25
C PRO A 377 32.84 -7.10 21.71
N THR A 378 32.14 -8.21 21.92
CA THR A 378 31.76 -8.73 23.25
C THR A 378 31.89 -10.25 23.30
N SER A 379 32.31 -10.78 24.45
CA SER A 379 32.53 -12.22 24.66
C SER A 379 31.31 -12.98 25.18
N GLU A 380 30.19 -12.29 25.46
CA GLU A 380 29.00 -12.88 26.10
C GLU A 380 27.85 -13.17 25.12
N VAL A 381 28.14 -13.27 23.82
CA VAL A 381 27.11 -13.45 22.80
C VAL A 381 26.77 -14.93 22.62
N THR A 382 25.48 -15.22 22.67
CA THR A 382 24.88 -16.53 22.35
C THR A 382 24.06 -16.40 21.07
N PRO A 383 23.73 -17.51 20.37
CA PRO A 383 22.81 -17.47 19.23
C PRO A 383 21.51 -16.73 19.54
N GLU A 384 20.89 -17.02 20.69
CA GLU A 384 19.63 -16.41 21.13
C GLU A 384 19.78 -14.93 21.44
N SER A 385 20.84 -14.55 22.17
CA SER A 385 21.06 -13.14 22.49
C SER A 385 21.39 -12.34 21.24
N PHE A 386 22.05 -12.90 20.23
CA PHE A 386 22.29 -12.19 18.98
C PHE A 386 20.98 -11.96 18.19
N VAL A 387 20.20 -13.02 17.93
CA VAL A 387 19.00 -12.90 17.10
C VAL A 387 17.90 -12.04 17.74
N ALA A 388 17.88 -11.90 19.07
CA ALA A 388 16.90 -11.07 19.78
C ALA A 388 16.98 -9.58 19.37
N GLY A 389 18.16 -9.10 19.01
CA GLY A 389 18.38 -7.73 18.52
C GLY A 389 18.09 -7.53 17.04
N LEU A 390 17.93 -8.62 16.28
CA LEU A 390 17.69 -8.56 14.83
C LEU A 390 16.21 -8.40 14.51
N ARG A 391 15.92 -7.71 13.41
CA ARG A 391 14.57 -7.64 12.86
C ARG A 391 14.34 -8.76 11.84
N PRO A 392 13.08 -9.17 11.58
CA PRO A 392 12.77 -10.10 10.51
C PRO A 392 13.21 -9.58 9.14
N LEU A 393 13.73 -10.48 8.30
CA LEU A 393 14.07 -10.17 6.92
C LEU A 393 12.79 -9.82 6.14
N GLN A 394 12.77 -8.65 5.51
CA GLN A 394 11.58 -8.17 4.80
C GLN A 394 11.59 -8.57 3.32
N PRO A 395 10.42 -8.90 2.73
CA PRO A 395 10.31 -9.07 1.29
C PRO A 395 10.59 -7.75 0.57
N ARG A 396 11.13 -7.82 -0.65
CA ARG A 396 11.33 -6.65 -1.50
C ARG A 396 10.27 -6.60 -2.59
N LEU A 397 9.58 -5.46 -2.69
CA LEU A 397 8.60 -5.20 -3.74
C LEU A 397 9.30 -4.72 -5.01
N TYR A 398 8.82 -5.19 -6.16
CA TYR A 398 9.26 -4.78 -7.48
C TYR A 398 8.03 -4.54 -8.36
N SER A 399 7.93 -3.39 -9.03
CA SER A 399 6.89 -3.14 -10.03
C SER A 399 6.97 -4.21 -11.12
N ILE A 400 5.84 -4.87 -11.38
CA ILE A 400 5.79 -5.97 -12.36
C ILE A 400 5.97 -5.39 -13.77
N ALA A 401 6.90 -5.97 -14.52
CA ALA A 401 7.31 -5.55 -15.85
C ALA A 401 6.70 -6.40 -16.98
N SER A 402 5.68 -7.19 -16.67
CA SER A 402 4.89 -7.97 -17.62
C SER A 402 3.39 -7.78 -17.45
N SER A 403 2.62 -8.13 -18.48
CA SER A 403 1.17 -8.36 -18.41
C SER A 403 0.89 -9.86 -18.50
N LEU A 404 -0.09 -10.34 -17.71
CA LEU A 404 -0.62 -11.71 -17.83
C LEU A 404 -1.31 -11.98 -19.17
N ALA A 405 -1.83 -10.94 -19.84
CA ALA A 405 -2.44 -11.08 -21.16
C ALA A 405 -1.39 -11.42 -22.23
N ALA A 406 -0.15 -10.97 -22.05
CA ALA A 406 0.97 -11.25 -22.95
C ALA A 406 1.82 -12.45 -22.50
N ASN A 407 1.99 -12.65 -21.18
CA ASN A 407 2.81 -13.70 -20.58
C ASN A 407 1.97 -14.43 -19.52
N PRO A 408 1.10 -15.37 -19.93
CA PRO A 408 0.32 -16.17 -19.01
C PRO A 408 1.23 -16.88 -18.01
N ASP A 409 0.83 -16.90 -16.74
CA ASP A 409 1.56 -17.58 -15.67
C ASP A 409 3.01 -17.09 -15.43
N GLU A 410 3.36 -15.87 -15.86
CA GLU A 410 4.71 -15.31 -15.68
C GLU A 410 4.71 -13.87 -15.14
N ALA A 411 5.54 -13.60 -14.14
CA ALA A 411 5.83 -12.26 -13.66
C ALA A 411 7.27 -11.87 -13.98
N HIS A 412 7.45 -10.73 -14.64
CA HIS A 412 8.77 -10.24 -15.05
C HIS A 412 9.16 -9.06 -14.16
N LEU A 413 10.44 -8.95 -13.80
CA LEU A 413 10.98 -7.86 -12.98
C LEU A 413 12.11 -7.14 -13.71
N THR A 414 12.24 -5.83 -13.47
CA THR A 414 13.41 -5.05 -13.89
C THR A 414 14.19 -4.58 -12.66
N VAL A 415 15.32 -5.21 -12.36
CA VAL A 415 16.03 -5.05 -11.09
C VAL A 415 17.37 -4.36 -11.30
N SER A 416 17.58 -3.20 -10.66
CA SER A 416 18.91 -2.59 -10.57
C SER A 416 19.68 -3.20 -9.40
N THR A 417 20.87 -3.72 -9.65
CA THR A 417 21.71 -4.29 -8.60
C THR A 417 22.33 -3.19 -7.75
N VAL A 418 22.05 -3.20 -6.45
CA VAL A 418 22.63 -2.24 -5.49
C VAL A 418 24.00 -2.74 -5.07
N ARG A 419 25.05 -1.97 -5.35
CA ARG A 419 26.44 -2.24 -4.95
C ARG A 419 27.12 -0.96 -4.50
N TYR A 420 27.91 -1.04 -3.45
CA TYR A 420 28.66 0.09 -2.89
C TYR A 420 29.85 -0.40 -2.09
N MET A 421 30.79 0.50 -1.79
CA MET A 421 31.91 0.22 -0.90
C MET A 421 31.59 0.78 0.48
N LEU A 422 31.79 -0.03 1.53
CA LEU A 422 31.68 0.41 2.92
C LEU A 422 32.83 -0.18 3.73
N HIS A 423 33.55 0.68 4.45
CA HIS A 423 34.77 0.33 5.19
C HIS A 423 35.78 -0.51 4.38
N GLY A 424 35.94 -0.20 3.09
CA GLY A 424 36.89 -0.90 2.21
C GLY A 424 36.39 -2.26 1.69
N GLU A 425 35.16 -2.68 2.02
CA GLU A 425 34.55 -3.92 1.53
C GLU A 425 33.43 -3.65 0.52
N GLU A 426 33.30 -4.50 -0.50
CA GLU A 426 32.15 -4.47 -1.41
C GLU A 426 30.89 -4.96 -0.68
N ARG A 427 29.84 -4.14 -0.70
CA ARG A 427 28.51 -4.44 -0.18
C ARG A 427 27.51 -4.53 -1.31
N CYS A 428 26.44 -5.28 -1.08
CA CYS A 428 25.36 -5.46 -2.03
C CYS A 428 24.03 -5.50 -1.28
N GLY A 429 22.98 -4.90 -1.86
CA GLY A 429 21.65 -4.97 -1.26
C GLY A 429 21.11 -6.40 -1.31
N VAL A 430 20.46 -6.86 -0.23
CA VAL A 430 20.06 -8.28 -0.04
C VAL A 430 19.29 -8.84 -1.24
N ALA A 431 18.14 -8.25 -1.60
CA ALA A 431 17.30 -8.78 -2.67
C ALA A 431 17.91 -8.64 -4.07
N SER A 432 18.51 -7.48 -4.37
CA SER A 432 19.16 -7.28 -5.66
C SER A 432 20.42 -8.14 -5.83
N GLY A 433 21.13 -8.41 -4.73
CA GLY A 433 22.28 -9.29 -4.65
C GLY A 433 21.92 -10.75 -4.73
N PHE A 434 20.77 -11.15 -4.18
CA PHE A 434 20.17 -12.46 -4.40
C PHE A 434 19.97 -12.71 -5.90
N PHE A 435 19.33 -11.78 -6.63
CA PHE A 435 19.21 -11.91 -8.08
C PHE A 435 20.56 -11.92 -8.78
N ALA A 436 21.50 -11.05 -8.38
CA ALA A 436 22.77 -10.93 -9.08
C ALA A 436 23.74 -12.09 -8.84
N LYS A 437 23.63 -12.81 -7.72
CA LYS A 437 24.63 -13.79 -7.27
C LYS A 437 24.08 -15.20 -7.00
N LEU A 438 22.79 -15.34 -6.71
CA LEU A 438 22.20 -16.58 -6.17
C LEU A 438 21.01 -17.11 -6.99
N ALA A 439 20.37 -16.27 -7.80
CA ALA A 439 19.16 -16.61 -8.54
C ALA A 439 19.43 -17.01 -10.00
N ALA A 440 20.22 -18.07 -10.21
CA ALA A 440 20.30 -18.69 -11.53
C ALA A 440 18.92 -19.26 -11.95
N PRO A 441 18.70 -19.54 -13.25
CA PRO A 441 17.53 -20.30 -13.69
C PRO A 441 17.33 -21.57 -12.84
N ASP A 442 16.06 -21.90 -12.60
CA ASP A 442 15.57 -22.97 -11.72
C ASP A 442 15.75 -22.75 -10.20
N THR A 443 16.40 -21.66 -9.77
CA THR A 443 16.35 -21.24 -8.36
C THR A 443 14.90 -20.99 -7.94
N ARG A 444 14.56 -21.39 -6.71
CA ARG A 444 13.25 -21.15 -6.11
C ARG A 444 13.28 -19.95 -5.17
N ALA A 445 12.25 -19.10 -5.25
CA ALA A 445 12.07 -17.95 -4.39
C ALA A 445 10.58 -17.82 -4.00
N PRO A 446 10.24 -17.61 -2.72
CA PRO A 446 8.88 -17.31 -2.34
C PRO A 446 8.46 -15.92 -2.84
N VAL A 447 7.29 -15.84 -3.47
CA VAL A 447 6.73 -14.60 -4.03
C VAL A 447 5.25 -14.43 -3.70
N TYR A 448 4.78 -13.21 -3.71
CA TYR A 448 3.35 -12.87 -3.63
C TYR A 448 3.05 -11.62 -4.45
N VAL A 449 1.80 -11.45 -4.87
CA VAL A 449 1.34 -10.23 -5.57
C VAL A 449 0.88 -9.22 -4.54
N GLN A 450 1.38 -7.98 -4.66
CA GLN A 450 0.92 -6.82 -3.94
C GLN A 450 0.11 -5.94 -4.90
N SER A 451 -1.20 -5.85 -4.67
CA SER A 451 -2.07 -5.02 -5.50
C SER A 451 -1.82 -3.54 -5.26
N ASN A 452 -1.85 -2.75 -6.35
CA ASN A 452 -1.73 -1.30 -6.36
C ASN A 452 -2.88 -0.64 -7.16
N PRO A 453 -4.08 -0.47 -6.59
CA PRO A 453 -5.22 0.09 -7.30
C PRO A 453 -5.01 1.54 -7.76
N HIS A 454 -4.03 2.25 -7.19
CA HIS A 454 -3.71 3.65 -7.48
C HIS A 454 -2.74 3.81 -8.66
N PHE A 455 -2.29 2.70 -9.26
CA PHE A 455 -1.44 2.69 -10.44
C PHE A 455 -1.98 1.69 -11.49
N ARG A 456 -2.82 2.19 -12.39
CA ARG A 456 -3.59 1.38 -13.36
C ARG A 456 -3.72 2.06 -14.72
N LEU A 457 -3.80 1.25 -15.77
CA LEU A 457 -4.20 1.69 -17.10
C LEU A 457 -5.66 2.20 -17.10
N PRO A 458 -5.97 3.23 -17.91
CA PRO A 458 -7.34 3.67 -18.11
C PRO A 458 -8.03 2.79 -19.17
N ALA A 459 -9.22 3.20 -19.63
CA ALA A 459 -9.88 2.57 -20.77
C ALA A 459 -9.01 2.59 -22.05
N ASP A 460 -9.26 1.65 -22.95
CA ASP A 460 -8.38 1.35 -24.10
C ASP A 460 -8.22 2.51 -25.09
N ASP A 461 -9.21 3.39 -25.21
CA ASP A 461 -9.22 4.57 -26.08
C ASP A 461 -8.57 5.81 -25.45
N VAL A 462 -8.35 5.79 -24.14
CA VAL A 462 -7.80 6.94 -23.39
C VAL A 462 -6.28 7.05 -23.62
N PRO A 463 -5.76 8.24 -23.96
CA PRO A 463 -4.33 8.44 -24.15
C PRO A 463 -3.54 8.34 -22.83
N ILE A 464 -2.28 7.90 -22.90
CA ILE A 464 -1.39 7.84 -21.74
C ILE A 464 -0.03 8.48 -22.00
N ILE A 465 0.50 9.18 -21.00
CA ILE A 465 1.85 9.74 -20.95
C ILE A 465 2.57 9.06 -19.80
N MET A 466 3.70 8.43 -20.09
CA MET A 466 4.48 7.63 -19.16
C MET A 466 5.87 8.27 -19.01
N VAL A 467 6.28 8.55 -17.78
CA VAL A 467 7.60 9.11 -17.48
C VAL A 467 8.35 8.15 -16.56
N GLY A 468 9.49 7.64 -17.02
CA GLY A 468 10.28 6.67 -16.25
C GLY A 468 11.76 6.74 -16.57
N ALA A 469 12.59 6.69 -15.53
CA ALA A 469 14.04 6.63 -15.68
C ALA A 469 14.60 5.33 -15.07
N GLY A 470 15.60 4.74 -15.73
CA GLY A 470 16.20 3.48 -15.30
C GLY A 470 15.15 2.37 -15.13
N THR A 471 15.09 1.76 -13.95
CA THR A 471 14.12 0.70 -13.64
C THR A 471 12.67 1.19 -13.56
N GLY A 472 12.42 2.50 -13.53
CA GLY A 472 11.07 3.06 -13.59
C GLY A 472 10.33 2.79 -14.91
N VAL A 473 11.00 2.17 -15.90
CA VAL A 473 10.35 1.69 -17.12
C VAL A 473 9.63 0.35 -16.93
N ALA A 474 9.85 -0.34 -15.80
CA ALA A 474 9.26 -1.65 -15.50
C ALA A 474 7.74 -1.69 -15.73
N PRO A 475 6.91 -0.90 -15.02
CA PRO A 475 5.46 -0.98 -15.21
C PRO A 475 5.01 -0.53 -16.61
N TYR A 476 5.78 0.32 -17.30
CA TYR A 476 5.44 0.75 -18.65
C TYR A 476 5.66 -0.34 -19.69
N ARG A 477 6.59 -1.27 -19.45
CA ARG A 477 6.71 -2.48 -20.25
C ARG A 477 5.44 -3.34 -20.12
N ALA A 478 4.95 -3.53 -18.89
CA ALA A 478 3.68 -4.21 -18.65
C ALA A 478 2.50 -3.49 -19.32
N PHE A 479 2.47 -2.15 -19.26
CA PHE A 479 1.42 -1.35 -19.90
C PHE A 479 1.40 -1.53 -21.42
N MET A 480 2.56 -1.55 -22.08
CA MET A 480 2.61 -1.75 -23.54
C MET A 480 2.19 -3.17 -23.93
N GLN A 481 2.64 -4.18 -23.18
CA GLN A 481 2.21 -5.57 -23.40
C GLN A 481 0.69 -5.73 -23.26
N GLU A 482 0.09 -5.15 -22.22
CA GLU A 482 -1.36 -5.18 -22.00
C GLU A 482 -2.11 -4.48 -23.14
N ARG A 483 -1.67 -3.28 -23.52
CA ARG A 483 -2.32 -2.49 -24.58
C ARG A 483 -2.23 -3.18 -25.93
N GLU A 484 -1.10 -3.82 -26.24
CA GLU A 484 -0.94 -4.63 -27.45
C GLU A 484 -1.89 -5.83 -27.43
N ALA A 485 -1.89 -6.62 -26.34
CA ALA A 485 -2.72 -7.80 -26.21
C ALA A 485 -4.23 -7.48 -26.31
N ARG A 486 -4.65 -6.31 -25.81
CA ARG A 486 -6.03 -5.83 -25.87
C ARG A 486 -6.39 -5.09 -27.15
N GLY A 487 -5.41 -4.77 -28.01
CA GLY A 487 -5.63 -3.96 -29.20
C GLY A 487 -6.08 -2.53 -28.89
N ALA A 488 -5.54 -1.93 -27.82
CA ALA A 488 -5.94 -0.61 -27.34
C ALA A 488 -5.66 0.49 -28.39
N SER A 489 -6.67 1.33 -28.67
CA SER A 489 -6.60 2.35 -29.72
C SER A 489 -6.08 3.71 -29.26
N GLY A 490 -6.07 3.96 -27.96
CA GLY A 490 -5.60 5.22 -27.37
C GLY A 490 -4.10 5.42 -27.62
N ARG A 491 -3.70 6.69 -27.78
CA ARG A 491 -2.30 7.03 -28.04
C ARG A 491 -1.45 6.88 -26.77
N SER A 492 -0.18 6.56 -26.93
CA SER A 492 0.77 6.32 -25.83
C SER A 492 2.08 7.06 -26.07
N TRP A 493 2.63 7.67 -25.02
CA TRP A 493 3.86 8.43 -25.09
C TRP A 493 4.77 8.08 -23.93
N LEU A 494 6.00 7.65 -24.21
CA LEU A 494 7.02 7.35 -23.21
C LEU A 494 8.13 8.42 -23.18
N PHE A 495 8.41 8.98 -22.01
CA PHE A 495 9.64 9.72 -21.71
C PHE A 495 10.58 8.81 -20.91
N PHE A 496 11.66 8.35 -21.55
CA PHE A 496 12.61 7.41 -20.97
C PHE A 496 13.96 8.07 -20.67
N GLY A 497 14.48 7.85 -19.46
CA GLY A 497 15.79 8.37 -19.03
C GLY A 497 16.78 7.27 -18.66
N GLU A 498 18.04 7.41 -19.10
CA GLU A 498 19.14 6.61 -18.56
C GLU A 498 20.51 7.33 -18.57
N ARG A 499 21.59 6.64 -18.18
CA ARG A 499 22.96 7.14 -18.18
C ARG A 499 23.49 7.20 -19.60
N ASN A 500 23.51 6.08 -20.31
CA ASN A 500 24.16 5.96 -21.62
C ASN A 500 23.30 5.20 -22.64
N PHE A 501 23.27 5.67 -23.89
CA PHE A 501 22.53 5.05 -24.98
C PHE A 501 23.03 3.64 -25.30
N VAL A 502 24.35 3.46 -25.36
CA VAL A 502 24.95 2.19 -25.82
C VAL A 502 24.87 1.10 -24.75
N SER A 503 25.10 1.46 -23.48
CA SER A 503 25.24 0.46 -22.40
C SER A 503 23.99 0.34 -21.51
N ASP A 504 23.07 1.30 -21.52
CA ASP A 504 21.99 1.33 -20.54
C ASP A 504 20.59 1.46 -21.14
N PHE A 505 20.42 1.43 -22.46
CA PHE A 505 19.10 1.53 -23.07
C PHE A 505 18.27 0.24 -22.89
N LEU A 506 17.61 0.14 -21.73
CA LEU A 506 16.81 -1.01 -21.32
C LEU A 506 15.68 -1.28 -22.32
N TYR A 507 15.54 -2.55 -22.73
CA TYR A 507 14.49 -3.04 -23.63
C TYR A 507 14.41 -2.31 -24.99
N GLN A 508 15.53 -1.79 -25.50
CA GLN A 508 15.58 -1.00 -26.74
C GLN A 508 14.83 -1.65 -27.91
N ALA A 509 15.03 -2.95 -28.15
CA ALA A 509 14.40 -3.67 -29.25
C ALA A 509 12.87 -3.74 -29.10
N GLU A 510 12.35 -3.92 -27.89
CA GLU A 510 10.91 -3.94 -27.62
C GLU A 510 10.29 -2.56 -27.87
N TRP A 511 10.91 -1.48 -27.38
CA TRP A 511 10.40 -0.12 -27.63
C TRP A 511 10.37 0.23 -29.12
N GLN A 512 11.39 -0.19 -29.88
CA GLN A 512 11.43 0.00 -31.33
C GLN A 512 10.33 -0.78 -32.05
N ALA A 513 10.01 -1.99 -31.60
CA ALA A 513 8.90 -2.77 -32.12
C ALA A 513 7.56 -2.07 -31.84
N TYR A 514 7.30 -1.66 -30.60
CA TYR A 514 6.07 -0.95 -30.25
C TYR A 514 5.89 0.36 -31.03
N LEU A 515 6.95 1.11 -31.31
CA LEU A 515 6.90 2.31 -32.15
C LEU A 515 6.54 1.99 -33.60
N LYS A 516 7.14 0.93 -34.15
CA LYS A 516 6.88 0.48 -35.52
C LYS A 516 5.43 0.02 -35.69
N ASP A 517 4.93 -0.73 -34.72
CA ASP A 517 3.58 -1.31 -34.72
C ASP A 517 2.52 -0.33 -34.18
N LYS A 518 2.95 0.86 -33.76
CA LYS A 518 2.14 1.98 -33.24
C LYS A 518 1.39 1.69 -31.93
N VAL A 519 1.73 0.60 -31.24
CA VAL A 519 1.35 0.37 -29.83
C VAL A 519 1.91 1.48 -28.95
N LEU A 520 3.17 1.89 -29.20
CA LEU A 520 3.77 3.10 -28.68
C LEU A 520 3.68 4.21 -29.74
N SER A 521 2.95 5.29 -29.47
CA SER A 521 2.81 6.37 -30.46
C SER A 521 4.04 7.26 -30.54
N ARG A 522 4.71 7.50 -29.41
CA ARG A 522 5.81 8.47 -29.28
C ARG A 522 6.79 8.02 -28.19
N MET A 523 8.08 8.32 -28.38
CA MET A 523 9.10 8.10 -27.37
C MET A 523 10.14 9.20 -27.39
N GLU A 524 10.40 9.80 -26.22
CA GLU A 524 11.50 10.72 -26.00
C GLU A 524 12.55 10.08 -25.09
N VAL A 525 13.83 10.26 -25.44
CA VAL A 525 14.94 9.65 -24.70
C VAL A 525 15.90 10.70 -24.15
N ALA A 526 16.35 10.49 -22.92
CA ALA A 526 17.32 11.33 -22.24
C ALA A 526 18.49 10.49 -21.70
N PHE A 527 19.70 10.73 -22.23
CA PHE A 527 20.93 10.06 -21.79
C PHE A 527 21.84 11.05 -21.07
N SER A 528 21.95 10.91 -19.76
CA SER A 528 22.59 11.89 -18.88
C SER A 528 24.12 11.93 -18.97
N ARG A 529 24.77 10.93 -19.60
CA ARG A 529 26.24 10.77 -19.66
C ARG A 529 26.82 10.66 -21.08
N ASP A 530 26.02 10.79 -22.14
CA ASP A 530 26.50 10.64 -23.52
C ASP A 530 27.04 11.93 -24.16
N ARG A 531 26.63 13.11 -23.67
CA ARG A 531 27.02 14.41 -24.24
C ARG A 531 27.65 15.33 -23.18
N TRP A 532 28.30 16.39 -23.65
CA TRP A 532 28.68 17.53 -22.82
C TRP A 532 27.39 18.27 -22.39
N GLY A 533 26.89 17.94 -21.20
CA GLY A 533 25.64 18.43 -20.65
C GLY A 533 24.69 17.30 -20.27
N LYS A 534 24.07 17.39 -19.09
CA LYS A 534 23.18 16.37 -18.55
C LYS A 534 21.78 16.52 -19.16
N ALA A 535 21.35 15.53 -19.94
CA ALA A 535 19.97 15.44 -20.42
C ALA A 535 19.15 14.54 -19.48
N TYR A 536 18.01 15.05 -19.01
CA TYR A 536 17.05 14.32 -18.18
C TYR A 536 15.64 14.39 -18.78
N VAL A 537 14.74 13.55 -18.30
CA VAL A 537 13.38 13.44 -18.85
C VAL A 537 12.58 14.73 -18.72
N GLN A 538 12.76 15.48 -17.63
CA GLN A 538 12.14 16.80 -17.46
C GLN A 538 12.55 17.79 -18.55
N HIS A 539 13.79 17.74 -19.04
CA HIS A 539 14.23 18.59 -20.15
C HIS A 539 13.49 18.22 -21.45
N ARG A 540 13.30 16.91 -21.70
CA ARG A 540 12.52 16.43 -22.85
C ARG A 540 11.04 16.81 -22.73
N MET A 541 10.48 16.77 -21.53
CA MET A 541 9.11 17.22 -21.29
C MET A 541 8.95 18.71 -21.62
N LEU A 542 9.89 19.56 -21.21
CA LEU A 542 9.88 20.99 -21.53
C LEU A 542 10.00 21.25 -23.03
N GLU A 543 10.91 20.54 -23.71
CA GLU A 543 11.06 20.61 -25.18
C GLU A 543 9.74 20.28 -25.91
N GLN A 544 8.96 19.36 -25.35
CA GLN A 544 7.68 18.89 -25.89
C GLN A 544 6.46 19.53 -25.20
N GLY A 545 6.65 20.61 -24.43
CA GLY A 545 5.66 21.11 -23.48
C GLY A 545 4.30 21.41 -24.09
N ARG A 546 4.26 21.97 -25.31
CA ARG A 546 3.01 22.28 -26.01
C ARG A 546 2.19 21.01 -26.29
N ASP A 547 2.83 20.01 -26.90
CA ASP A 547 2.20 18.75 -27.25
C ASP A 547 1.79 17.97 -26.00
N LEU A 548 2.61 18.00 -24.95
CA LEU A 548 2.29 17.38 -23.67
C LEU A 548 1.02 17.99 -23.08
N PHE A 549 0.92 19.33 -23.05
CA PHE A 549 -0.28 20.02 -22.59
C PHE A 549 -1.51 19.69 -23.45
N ASP A 550 -1.37 19.67 -24.79
CA ASP A 550 -2.48 19.31 -25.69
C ASP A 550 -2.97 17.86 -25.46
N TRP A 551 -2.08 16.93 -25.05
CA TRP A 551 -2.49 15.58 -24.64
C TRP A 551 -3.26 15.56 -23.32
N LEU A 552 -2.85 16.37 -22.33
CA LEU A 552 -3.57 16.50 -21.06
C LEU A 552 -4.99 17.05 -21.28
N GLU A 553 -5.13 18.07 -22.14
CA GLU A 553 -6.43 18.61 -22.53
C GLU A 553 -7.26 17.58 -23.33
N GLY A 554 -6.59 16.69 -24.06
CA GLY A 554 -7.19 15.53 -24.73
C GLY A 554 -7.59 14.38 -23.80
N GLY A 555 -7.54 14.56 -22.47
CA GLY A 555 -7.96 13.55 -21.50
C GLY A 555 -6.88 12.55 -21.10
N ALA A 556 -5.61 12.77 -21.47
CA ALA A 556 -4.54 11.81 -21.17
C ALA A 556 -4.38 11.56 -19.67
N HIS A 557 -4.03 10.32 -19.32
CA HIS A 557 -3.52 9.96 -18.01
C HIS A 557 -1.99 10.10 -18.00
N PHE A 558 -1.44 10.64 -16.92
CA PHE A 558 -0.02 10.92 -16.74
C PHE A 558 0.55 10.03 -15.63
N TYR A 559 1.64 9.36 -15.91
CA TYR A 559 2.27 8.40 -15.00
C TYR A 559 3.73 8.76 -14.75
N VAL A 560 4.17 8.61 -13.50
CA VAL A 560 5.59 8.74 -13.13
C VAL A 560 6.03 7.52 -12.35
N CYS A 561 7.14 6.90 -12.74
CA CYS A 561 7.71 5.77 -12.03
C CYS A 561 9.24 5.90 -11.91
N GLY A 562 9.77 5.60 -10.72
CA GLY A 562 11.20 5.63 -10.44
C GLY A 562 11.55 6.33 -9.12
N ASP A 563 12.68 7.04 -9.11
CA ASP A 563 13.30 7.63 -7.91
C ASP A 563 12.39 8.68 -7.24
N ALA A 564 11.94 8.40 -6.01
CA ALA A 564 11.08 9.31 -5.25
C ALA A 564 11.80 10.59 -4.81
N ALA A 565 13.13 10.54 -4.62
CA ALA A 565 13.89 11.63 -4.04
C ALA A 565 14.23 12.77 -5.02
N ARG A 566 14.42 12.47 -6.32
CA ARG A 566 14.82 13.48 -7.32
C ARG A 566 13.96 13.45 -8.57
N LEU A 567 13.75 12.28 -9.17
CA LEU A 567 12.99 12.18 -10.43
C LEU A 567 11.55 12.69 -10.27
N ALA A 568 10.84 12.17 -9.28
CA ALA A 568 9.42 12.49 -9.12
C ALA A 568 9.15 13.97 -8.80
N PRO A 569 9.89 14.63 -7.88
CA PRO A 569 9.77 16.06 -7.65
C PRO A 569 10.09 16.89 -8.89
N ASP A 570 11.19 16.60 -9.60
CA ASP A 570 11.59 17.35 -10.80
C ASP A 570 10.53 17.25 -11.91
N VAL A 571 9.97 16.06 -12.12
CA VAL A 571 8.90 15.82 -13.11
C VAL A 571 7.61 16.54 -12.71
N HIS A 572 7.26 16.53 -11.42
CA HIS A 572 6.07 17.23 -10.92
C HIS A 572 6.17 18.74 -11.14
N GLU A 573 7.29 19.34 -10.75
CA GLU A 573 7.57 20.77 -10.95
C GLU A 573 7.55 21.15 -12.43
N THR A 574 8.11 20.28 -13.28
CA THR A 574 8.12 20.48 -14.73
C THR A 574 6.72 20.41 -15.33
N LEU A 575 5.87 19.48 -14.86
CA LEU A 575 4.49 19.38 -15.29
C LEU A 575 3.71 20.68 -14.98
N ILE A 576 3.90 21.23 -13.78
CA ILE A 576 3.28 22.51 -13.38
C ILE A 576 3.77 23.63 -14.30
N ALA A 577 5.08 23.72 -14.56
CA ALA A 577 5.65 24.75 -15.44
C ALA A 577 5.13 24.66 -16.90
N ILE A 578 4.91 23.44 -17.41
CA ILE A 578 4.31 23.20 -18.72
C ILE A 578 2.86 23.71 -18.76
N ILE A 579 2.06 23.40 -17.73
CA ILE A 579 0.66 23.84 -17.64
C ILE A 579 0.57 25.36 -17.48
N GLU A 580 1.44 25.96 -16.69
CA GLU A 580 1.55 27.41 -16.54
C GLU A 580 1.81 28.08 -17.89
N THR A 581 2.85 27.63 -18.59
CA THR A 581 3.29 28.22 -19.86
C THR A 581 2.30 27.98 -21.00
N HIS A 582 1.90 26.73 -21.23
CA HIS A 582 1.11 26.35 -22.41
C HIS A 582 -0.40 26.42 -22.18
N GLY A 583 -0.84 26.36 -20.92
CA GLY A 583 -2.22 26.64 -20.54
C GLY A 583 -2.52 28.13 -20.32
N ALA A 584 -1.49 28.99 -20.37
CA ALA A 584 -1.58 30.43 -20.09
C ALA A 584 -2.28 30.71 -18.75
N ARG A 585 -1.89 29.96 -17.71
CA ARG A 585 -2.45 30.03 -16.36
C ARG A 585 -1.44 30.65 -15.40
N SER A 586 -1.91 31.17 -14.27
CA SER A 586 -1.00 31.48 -13.15
C SER A 586 -0.44 30.18 -12.57
N ARG A 587 0.69 30.29 -11.86
CA ARG A 587 1.29 29.17 -11.12
C ARG A 587 0.29 28.47 -10.19
N GLU A 588 -0.46 29.23 -9.39
CA GLU A 588 -1.50 28.70 -8.49
C GLU A 588 -2.57 27.89 -9.24
N ALA A 589 -3.03 28.41 -10.39
CA ALA A 589 -4.03 27.72 -11.22
C ALA A 589 -3.47 26.47 -11.93
N ALA A 590 -2.15 26.42 -12.18
CA ALA A 590 -1.48 25.24 -12.70
C ALA A 590 -1.32 24.16 -11.61
N GLU A 591 -1.00 24.55 -10.38
CA GLU A 591 -0.98 23.65 -9.21
C GLU A 591 -2.37 23.08 -8.91
N ASP A 592 -3.42 23.90 -8.97
CA ASP A 592 -4.81 23.45 -8.88
C ASP A 592 -5.18 22.47 -10.00
N TYR A 593 -4.69 22.70 -11.22
CA TYR A 593 -4.90 21.78 -12.34
C TYR A 593 -4.26 20.42 -12.06
N VAL A 594 -3.01 20.40 -11.60
CA VAL A 594 -2.31 19.14 -11.28
C VAL A 594 -2.99 18.41 -10.13
N ARG A 595 -3.47 19.12 -9.10
CA ARG A 595 -4.29 18.53 -8.02
C ARG A 595 -5.57 17.91 -8.57
N ALA A 596 -6.27 18.59 -9.49
CA ALA A 596 -7.45 18.03 -10.14
C ALA A 596 -7.15 16.77 -10.98
N LEU A 597 -5.96 16.68 -11.58
CA LEU A 597 -5.51 15.43 -12.24
C LEU A 597 -5.30 14.30 -11.22
N GLN A 598 -4.74 14.59 -10.05
CA GLN A 598 -4.52 13.60 -8.99
C GLN A 598 -5.86 13.11 -8.42
N ASP A 599 -6.74 14.04 -8.05
CA ASP A 599 -8.09 13.74 -7.54
C ASP A 599 -8.93 12.97 -8.56
N GLY A 600 -8.70 13.20 -9.86
CA GLY A 600 -9.35 12.48 -10.95
C GLY A 600 -8.67 11.16 -11.34
N HIS A 601 -7.66 10.70 -10.60
CA HIS A 601 -6.82 9.53 -10.93
C HIS A 601 -6.20 9.58 -12.34
N ARG A 602 -5.99 10.79 -12.87
CA ARG A 602 -5.33 11.06 -14.16
C ARG A 602 -3.86 11.42 -14.00
N TYR A 603 -3.36 11.61 -12.78
CA TYR A 603 -1.93 11.71 -12.49
C TYR A 603 -1.56 10.70 -11.40
N GLN A 604 -0.86 9.63 -11.78
CA GLN A 604 -0.53 8.49 -10.92
C GLN A 604 0.99 8.34 -10.78
N ARG A 605 1.45 7.88 -9.62
CA ARG A 605 2.87 7.77 -9.29
C ARG A 605 3.17 6.41 -8.65
N ASP A 606 4.22 5.74 -9.12
CA ASP A 606 4.79 4.53 -8.52
C ASP A 606 6.28 4.79 -8.25
N VAL A 607 6.58 5.37 -7.09
CA VAL A 607 7.91 5.92 -6.77
C VAL A 607 8.45 5.33 -5.48
N TYR A 608 9.76 5.10 -5.44
CA TYR A 608 10.44 4.38 -4.36
C TYR A 608 11.84 4.90 -4.09
#